data_AF-A0A3D1JN02-F1
#
_entry.id   AF-A0A3D1JN02-F1
#
_cell.length_a   1.000
_cell.length_b   1.000
_cell.length_c   1.000
_cell.angle_alpha   90.00
_cell.angle_beta   90.00
_cell.angle_gamma   90.00
#
_symmetry.space_group_name_H-M   'P 1'
#
loop_
_entity.id
_entity.type
_entity.pdbx_description
1 polymer ?
#
loop_
_entity_poly.entity_id
_entity_poly.type
_entity_poly.pdbx_seq_one_letter_code
_entity_poly.pdbx_strand_id
1 'polypeptide(L)'
;MHTRTVFFVSDGTGITAETFGNAILAQFEIVPRHVRLPFIDTVDKAHQAVRQINHTAELEGRKCIVFTTLVNMEVLKVIQEGCKGMLLDMFGTFVHPLEVELGIKSHHR
;
A
#
# COMPACT_ATOMS: atom_id res chain seq x y z
N MET A 1 14.20 -7.42 17.63
CA MET A 1 13.96 -8.13 16.35
C MET A 1 12.64 -7.61 15.78
N HIS A 2 12.63 -6.99 14.61
CA HIS A 2 11.38 -6.59 13.96
C HIS A 2 10.63 -7.84 13.51
N THR A 3 9.32 -7.90 13.75
CA THR A 3 8.53 -9.10 13.50
C THR A 3 8.11 -9.24 12.03
N ARG A 4 8.06 -8.11 11.31
CA ARG A 4 7.55 -8.01 9.93
C ARG A 4 7.84 -6.64 9.30
N THR A 5 8.03 -6.57 8.00
CA THR A 5 8.05 -5.27 7.28
C THR A 5 6.68 -4.85 6.75
N VAL A 6 6.38 -3.57 6.92
CA VAL A 6 5.20 -2.87 6.42
C VAL A 6 5.64 -1.81 5.41
N PHE A 7 5.06 -1.85 4.21
CA PHE A 7 5.28 -0.87 3.16
C PHE A 7 4.11 0.10 3.06
N PHE A 8 4.41 1.38 2.84
CA PHE A 8 3.44 2.44 2.57
C PHE A 8 3.69 3.01 1.17
N VAL A 9 2.82 2.68 0.22
CA VAL A 9 2.99 2.98 -1.21
C VAL A 9 2.02 4.07 -1.65
N SER A 10 2.54 5.16 -2.21
CA SER A 10 1.74 6.32 -2.61
C SER A 10 2.32 6.99 -3.85
N ASP A 11 1.46 7.57 -4.66
CA ASP A 11 1.76 8.48 -5.78
C ASP A 11 2.18 9.87 -5.28
N GLY A 12 1.74 10.26 -4.09
CA GLY A 12 2.20 11.45 -3.36
C GLY A 12 3.32 11.13 -2.36
N THR A 13 3.27 11.80 -1.21
CA THR A 13 4.32 11.71 -0.18
C THR A 13 4.26 10.43 0.67
N GLY A 14 3.15 9.68 0.61
CA GLY A 14 2.92 8.50 1.45
C GLY A 14 2.57 8.77 2.91
N ILE A 15 2.44 10.03 3.33
CA ILE A 15 2.09 10.38 4.72
C ILE A 15 0.71 9.82 5.08
N THR A 16 -0.30 9.98 4.22
CA THR A 16 -1.65 9.45 4.47
C THR A 16 -1.63 7.93 4.66
N ALA A 17 -0.88 7.21 3.81
CA ALA A 17 -0.74 5.77 3.92
C ALA A 17 -0.09 5.34 5.23
N GLU A 18 0.99 6.03 5.60
CA GLU A 18 1.73 5.79 6.83
C GLU A 18 0.89 6.09 8.07
N THR A 19 0.28 7.28 8.16
CA THR A 19 -0.56 7.67 9.30
C THR A 19 -1.74 6.72 9.49
N PHE A 20 -2.47 6.42 8.42
CA PHE A 20 -3.63 5.53 8.50
C PHE A 20 -3.22 4.09 8.83
N GLY A 21 -2.21 3.56 8.13
CA GLY A 21 -1.74 2.20 8.39
C GLY A 21 -1.19 2.05 9.82
N ASN A 22 -0.47 3.05 10.34
CA ASN A 22 -0.02 3.05 11.74
C ASN A 22 -1.19 3.05 12.73
N ALA A 23 -2.26 3.79 12.46
CA ALA A 23 -3.45 3.80 13.31
C ALA A 23 -4.13 2.41 13.37
N ILE A 24 -4.19 1.70 12.24
CA ILE A 24 -4.72 0.32 12.19
C ILE A 24 -3.77 -0.66 12.89
N LEU A 25 -2.47 -0.55 12.64
CA LEU A 25 -1.46 -1.45 13.22
C LEU A 25 -1.33 -1.29 14.73
N ALA A 26 -1.67 -0.12 15.29
CA ALA A 26 -1.69 0.13 16.73
C ALA A 26 -2.68 -0.76 17.49
N GLN A 27 -3.62 -1.43 16.81
CA GLN A 27 -4.53 -2.42 17.40
C GLN A 27 -3.86 -3.78 17.67
N PHE A 28 -2.60 -3.96 17.26
CA PHE A 28 -1.85 -5.20 17.40
C PHE A 28 -0.56 -4.96 18.17
N GLU A 29 -0.18 -5.89 19.05
CA GLU A 29 1.07 -5.85 19.80
C GLU A 29 2.26 -6.31 18.94
N ILE A 30 2.62 -5.52 17.92
CA ILE A 30 3.75 -5.80 17.02
C ILE A 30 4.68 -4.59 16.88
N VAL A 31 5.96 -4.86 16.61
CA VAL A 31 6.96 -3.83 16.28
C VAL A 31 7.50 -4.07 14.86
N PRO A 32 6.75 -3.67 13.83
CA PRO A 32 7.17 -3.84 12.45
C PRO A 32 8.31 -2.89 12.07
N ARG A 33 8.97 -3.20 10.96
CA ARG A 33 9.84 -2.25 10.26
C ARG A 33 8.99 -1.50 9.23
N HIS A 34 9.04 -0.18 9.25
CA HIS A 34 8.30 0.66 8.32
C HIS A 34 9.16 1.05 7.12
N VAL A 35 8.59 0.98 5.92
CA VAL A 35 9.22 1.44 4.69
C VAL A 35 8.22 2.27 3.89
N ARG A 36 8.51 3.55 3.70
CA ARG A 36 7.69 4.43 2.86
C ARG A 36 8.25 4.49 1.45
N LEU A 37 7.40 4.28 0.46
CA LEU A 37 7.68 4.38 -0.97
C LEU A 37 6.81 5.51 -1.55
N PRO A 38 7.31 6.76 -1.51
CA PRO A 38 6.60 7.91 -2.06
C PRO A 38 6.80 8.03 -3.57
N PHE A 39 5.94 8.82 -4.23
CA PHE A 39 6.02 9.17 -5.65
C PHE A 39 6.05 7.99 -6.60
N ILE A 40 5.32 6.92 -6.27
CA ILE A 40 5.09 5.76 -7.13
C ILE A 40 3.96 6.11 -8.10
N ASP A 41 4.24 6.97 -9.06
CA ASP A 41 3.28 7.58 -9.99
C ASP A 41 3.43 7.06 -11.44
N THR A 42 4.37 6.15 -11.67
CA THR A 42 4.59 5.50 -12.98
C THR A 42 4.65 3.98 -12.87
N VAL A 43 4.33 3.31 -13.96
CA VAL A 43 4.40 1.84 -14.10
C VAL A 43 5.80 1.31 -13.77
N ASP A 44 6.85 1.98 -14.23
CA ASP A 44 8.24 1.58 -13.96
C ASP A 44 8.58 1.63 -12.46
N LYS A 45 8.14 2.69 -11.78
CA LYS A 45 8.31 2.82 -10.32
C LYS A 45 7.49 1.77 -9.57
N ALA A 46 6.29 1.45 -10.04
CA ALA A 46 5.48 0.37 -9.47
C ALA A 46 6.19 -0.98 -9.57
N HIS A 47 6.79 -1.30 -10.73
CA HIS A 47 7.59 -2.52 -10.88
C HIS A 47 8.80 -2.54 -9.94
N GLN A 48 9.47 -1.41 -9.72
CA GLN A 48 10.54 -1.30 -8.74
C GLN A 48 10.05 -1.56 -7.32
N ALA A 49 8.92 -0.95 -6.93
CA ALA A 49 8.29 -1.17 -5.63
C ALA A 49 7.92 -2.64 -5.42
N VAL A 50 7.31 -3.30 -6.42
CA VAL A 50 6.99 -4.74 -6.37
C VAL A 50 8.25 -5.57 -6.14
N ARG A 51 9.33 -5.32 -6.88
CA ARG A 51 10.61 -6.04 -6.70
C ARG A 51 11.14 -5.87 -5.29
N GLN A 52 11.13 -4.65 -4.75
CA GLN A 52 11.59 -4.37 -3.40
C GLN A 52 10.75 -5.08 -2.33
N ILE A 53 9.42 -5.05 -2.47
CA ILE A 53 8.49 -5.71 -1.54
C ILE A 53 8.72 -7.23 -1.57
N ASN A 54 8.75 -7.83 -2.75
CA ASN A 54 8.89 -9.27 -2.91
C ASN A 54 10.25 -9.75 -2.41
N HIS A 55 11.33 -9.04 -2.77
CA HIS A 55 12.67 -9.36 -2.29
C HIS A 55 12.78 -9.27 -0.76
N THR A 56 12.16 -8.24 -0.16
CA THR A 56 12.10 -8.13 1.31
C THR A 56 11.37 -9.31 1.93
N ALA A 57 10.24 -9.72 1.37
CA ALA A 57 9.48 -10.86 1.87
C ALA A 57 10.27 -12.18 1.77
N GLU A 58 11.05 -12.35 0.70
CA GLU A 58 11.95 -13.49 0.49
C GLU A 58 13.08 -13.52 1.53
N LEU A 59 13.73 -12.38 1.78
CA LEU A 59 14.80 -12.27 2.78
C LEU A 59 14.29 -12.48 4.22
N GLU A 60 13.09 -11.97 4.54
CA GLU A 60 12.50 -12.08 5.87
C GLU A 60 11.78 -13.42 6.10
N GLY A 61 11.56 -14.22 5.04
CA GLY A 61 10.80 -15.47 5.09
C GLY A 61 9.33 -15.28 5.49
N ARG A 62 8.80 -14.06 5.39
CA ARG A 62 7.45 -13.67 5.82
C ARG A 62 6.84 -12.69 4.83
N LYS A 63 5.55 -12.85 4.51
CA LYS A 63 4.84 -11.90 3.63
C LYS A 63 4.85 -10.50 4.25
N CYS A 64 5.27 -9.48 3.51
CA CYS A 64 5.12 -8.08 3.94
C CYS A 64 3.64 -7.63 3.94
N ILE A 65 3.33 -6.61 4.73
CA ILE A 65 2.04 -5.90 4.65
C ILE A 65 2.27 -4.64 3.81
N VAL A 66 1.33 -4.29 2.93
CA VAL A 66 1.46 -3.16 2.02
C VAL A 66 0.18 -2.32 2.10
N PHE A 67 0.27 -1.11 2.61
CA PHE A 67 -0.81 -0.12 2.53
C PHE A 67 -0.59 0.75 1.29
N THR A 68 -1.65 1.00 0.52
CA THR A 68 -1.54 1.84 -0.67
C THR A 68 -2.66 2.86 -0.82
N THR A 69 -2.29 4.05 -1.31
CA THR A 69 -3.20 5.14 -1.71
C THR A 69 -3.08 5.45 -3.21
N LEU A 70 -2.65 4.51 -4.04
CA LEU A 70 -2.51 4.77 -5.47
C LEU A 70 -3.88 4.99 -6.10
N VAL A 71 -4.04 6.11 -6.81
CA VAL A 71 -5.27 6.41 -7.57
C VAL A 71 -5.12 6.08 -9.05
N ASN A 72 -3.90 6.14 -9.59
CA ASN A 72 -3.65 5.77 -10.97
C ASN A 72 -3.82 4.24 -11.13
N MET A 73 -4.86 3.85 -11.87
CA MET A 73 -5.25 2.45 -12.05
C MET A 73 -4.21 1.61 -12.79
N GLU A 74 -3.43 2.18 -13.71
CA GLU A 74 -2.36 1.45 -14.39
C GLU A 74 -1.23 1.10 -13.43
N VAL A 75 -0.86 2.05 -12.57
CA VAL A 75 0.18 1.88 -11.53
C VAL A 75 -0.31 0.90 -10.46
N LEU A 76 -1.55 1.06 -10.00
CA LEU A 76 -2.16 0.18 -9.00
C LEU A 76 -2.24 -1.26 -9.51
N LYS A 77 -2.61 -1.47 -10.78
CA LYS A 77 -2.70 -2.80 -11.39
C LYS A 77 -1.35 -3.54 -11.33
N VAL A 78 -0.25 -2.85 -11.60
CA VAL A 78 1.11 -3.42 -11.48
C VAL A 78 1.39 -3.90 -10.06
N ILE A 79 1.01 -3.11 -9.05
CA ILE A 79 1.16 -3.51 -7.65
C ILE A 79 0.26 -4.72 -7.33
N GLN A 80 -1.01 -4.68 -7.73
CA GLN A 80 -1.97 -5.76 -7.47
C GLN A 80 -1.57 -7.11 -8.09
N GLU A 81 -1.07 -7.09 -9.33
CA GLU A 81 -0.68 -8.30 -10.05
C GLU A 81 0.70 -8.82 -9.62
N GLY A 82 1.64 -7.92 -9.28
CA GLY A 82 3.03 -8.28 -9.00
C GLY A 82 3.36 -8.50 -7.52
N CYS A 83 2.61 -7.90 -6.59
CA CYS A 83 2.92 -7.93 -5.17
C CYS A 83 2.51 -9.27 -4.54
N LYS A 84 3.48 -9.96 -3.90
CA LYS A 84 3.24 -11.20 -3.13
C LYS A 84 2.88 -10.94 -1.66
N GLY A 85 2.95 -9.68 -1.23
CA GLY A 85 2.58 -9.22 0.11
C GLY A 85 1.06 -9.16 0.31
N MET A 86 0.62 -8.86 1.54
CA MET A 86 -0.77 -8.55 1.83
C MET A 86 -1.03 -7.08 1.46
N LEU A 87 -1.69 -6.86 0.33
CA LEU A 87 -2.04 -5.52 -0.15
C LEU A 87 -3.36 -5.03 0.46
N LEU A 88 -3.33 -3.81 1.01
CA LEU A 88 -4.46 -3.08 1.56
C LEU A 88 -4.60 -1.78 0.78
N ASP A 89 -5.46 -1.79 -0.24
CA ASP A 89 -5.84 -0.62 -1.02
C ASP A 89 -6.85 0.21 -0.23
N MET A 90 -6.39 1.30 0.35
CA MET A 90 -7.23 2.12 1.23
C MET A 90 -8.30 2.87 0.44
N PHE A 91 -7.99 3.35 -0.76
CA PHE A 91 -9.00 4.01 -1.57
C PHE A 91 -10.00 2.99 -2.11
N GLY A 92 -9.55 1.86 -2.66
CA GLY A 92 -10.45 0.79 -3.07
C GLY A 92 -11.38 0.32 -1.95
N THR A 93 -10.86 0.20 -0.72
CA THR A 93 -11.63 -0.30 0.44
C THR A 93 -12.61 0.74 0.98
N PHE A 94 -12.22 2.01 1.10
CA PHE A 94 -13.02 3.01 1.82
C PHE A 94 -13.74 4.01 0.90
N VAL A 95 -13.22 4.28 -0.30
CA VAL A 95 -13.87 5.21 -1.24
C VAL A 95 -15.06 4.54 -1.92
N HIS A 96 -14.98 3.26 -2.26
CA HIS A 96 -16.08 2.60 -2.95
C HIS A 96 -17.41 2.61 -2.15
N PRO A 97 -17.44 2.30 -0.84
CA PRO A 97 -18.64 2.48 -0.03
C PRO A 97 -19.17 3.92 -0.03
N LEU A 98 -18.27 4.91 0.00
CA LEU A 98 -18.67 6.33 -0.04
C LEU A 98 -19.24 6.73 -1.39
N GLU A 99 -18.73 6.22 -2.52
CA GLU A 99 -19.33 6.47 -3.83
C GLU A 99 -20.78 5.98 -3.90
N VAL A 100 -21.06 4.83 -3.28
CA VAL A 100 -22.39 4.25 -3.22
C VAL A 100 -23.31 5.10 -2.35
N GLU A 101 -22.87 5.46 -1.14
CA GLU A 101 -23.65 6.25 -0.19
C GLU A 101 -23.93 7.67 -0.72
N LEU A 102 -22.94 8.30 -1.34
CA LEU A 102 -23.05 9.67 -1.85
C LEU A 102 -23.69 9.74 -3.24
N GLY A 103 -23.82 8.60 -3.95
CA GLY A 103 -24.30 8.56 -5.33
C GLY A 103 -23.41 9.30 -6.33
N ILE A 104 -22.14 9.57 -5.97
CA ILE A 104 -21.19 10.36 -6.77
C ILE A 104 -19.90 9.55 -6.93
N LYS A 105 -19.29 9.62 -8.12
CA LYS A 105 -17.98 9.01 -8.38
C LYS A 105 -16.86 9.87 -7.80
N SER A 106 -15.86 9.21 -7.22
CA SER A 106 -14.63 9.88 -6.81
C SER A 106 -13.96 10.53 -8.02
N HIS A 107 -13.41 11.72 -7.83
CA HIS A 107 -12.67 12.45 -8.87
C HIS A 107 -11.37 11.75 -9.31
N HIS A 108 -10.92 10.73 -8.57
CA HIS A 108 -9.61 10.10 -8.73
C HIS A 108 -9.72 8.59 -9.01
N ARG A 109 -10.52 8.18 -10.00
CA ARG A 109 -10.61 6.76 -10.40
C ARG A 109 -10.51 6.57 -11.91
#